data_AF-A0A955SQV0-F1
#
_entry.id   AF-A0A955SQV0-F1
#
_cell.length_a   1.000
_cell.length_b   1.000
_cell.length_c   1.000
_cell.angle_alpha   90.00
_cell.angle_beta   90.00
_cell.angle_gamma   90.00
#
_symmetry.space_group_name_H-M   'P 1'
#
loop_
_entity.id
_entity.type
_entity.pdbx_description
1 polymer ?
#
loop_
_entity_poly.entity_id
_entity_poly.type
_entity_poly.pdbx_seq_one_letter_code
_entity_poly.pdbx_strand_id
1 'polypeptide(L)'
;DTTPSLIEPGRVYEYVINLGVTSNAFLPGHRIRVEISSSNFPRFDRNPNTGHEFGMDAQIQTAEQTIHHSEEHPSHLLLPIIPN
;
A
#
# COMPACT_ATOMS: atom_id res chain seq x y z
N ASP A 1 -9.83 14.22 10.22
CA ASP A 1 -9.55 15.22 9.17
C ASP A 1 -9.65 14.51 7.83
N THR A 2 -10.41 15.03 6.88
CA THR A 2 -10.67 14.39 5.56
C THR A 2 -10.01 15.14 4.42
N THR A 3 -9.32 16.23 4.71
CA THR A 3 -8.66 17.06 3.69
C THR A 3 -7.34 16.40 3.29
N PRO A 4 -7.10 16.11 2.00
CA PRO A 4 -5.82 15.54 1.57
C PRO A 4 -4.68 16.55 1.75
N SER A 5 -3.48 16.03 2.02
CA SER A 5 -2.25 16.82 2.09
C SER A 5 -1.12 16.07 1.39
N LEU A 6 -0.12 16.83 0.92
CA LEU A 6 1.08 16.26 0.31
C LEU A 6 2.00 15.66 1.37
N ILE A 7 2.84 14.72 0.93
CA ILE A 7 3.91 14.14 1.73
C ILE A 7 5.25 14.81 1.44
N GLU A 8 6.19 14.66 2.37
CA GLU A 8 7.57 15.11 2.21
C GLU A 8 8.43 13.98 1.60
N PRO A 9 9.10 14.19 0.45
CA PRO A 9 9.98 13.17 -0.13
C PRO A 9 11.07 12.71 0.84
N GLY A 10 11.26 11.39 0.95
CA GLY A 10 12.27 10.78 1.81
C GLY A 10 11.88 10.65 3.29
N ARG A 11 10.77 11.27 3.72
CA ARG A 11 10.23 11.04 5.07
C ARG A 11 9.48 9.70 5.11
N VAL A 12 9.68 8.94 6.18
CA VAL A 12 8.96 7.68 6.41
C VAL A 12 7.58 7.99 6.98
N TYR A 13 6.55 7.35 6.40
CA TYR A 13 5.18 7.45 6.85
C TYR A 13 4.61 6.05 7.11
N GLU A 14 3.83 5.92 8.18
CA GLU A 14 3.02 4.73 8.43
C GLU A 14 1.67 4.86 7.72
N TYR A 15 1.27 3.81 7.01
CA TYR A 15 -0.01 3.75 6.31
C TYR A 15 -0.84 2.55 6.76
N VAL A 16 -2.13 2.79 6.95
CA VAL A 16 -3.12 1.73 7.15
C VAL A 16 -3.86 1.49 5.84
N ILE A 17 -3.65 0.32 5.23
CA ILE A 17 -4.28 -0.07 3.96
C ILE A 17 -5.35 -1.13 4.23
N ASN A 18 -6.61 -0.82 3.91
CA ASN A 18 -7.70 -1.79 4.00
C ASN A 18 -7.68 -2.72 2.77
N LEU A 19 -7.49 -4.03 3.00
CA LEU A 19 -7.38 -5.05 1.95
C LEU A 19 -8.73 -5.72 1.61
N GLY A 20 -9.83 -5.30 2.24
CA GLY A 20 -11.12 -5.97 2.13
C GLY A 20 -11.20 -7.26 2.96
N VAL A 21 -12.12 -8.14 2.61
CA VAL A 21 -12.41 -9.36 3.36
C VAL A 21 -12.15 -10.62 2.52
N THR A 22 -11.74 -11.69 3.19
CA THR A 22 -11.65 -13.04 2.61
C THR A 22 -11.88 -14.10 3.69
N SER A 23 -12.25 -15.31 3.28
CA SER A 23 -12.31 -16.50 4.13
C SER A 23 -11.58 -17.62 3.40
N ASN A 24 -10.43 -18.04 3.93
CA ASN A 24 -9.58 -19.02 3.28
C ASN A 24 -8.83 -19.87 4.30
N ALA A 25 -8.84 -21.19 4.09
CA ALA A 25 -7.97 -22.12 4.81
C ALA A 25 -6.67 -22.34 4.02
N PHE A 26 -5.54 -21.95 4.59
CA PHE A 26 -4.23 -22.29 4.02
C PHE A 26 -3.84 -23.69 4.50
N LEU A 27 -3.92 -24.66 3.59
CA LEU A 27 -3.69 -26.07 3.88
C LEU A 27 -2.19 -26.40 4.04
N PRO A 28 -1.83 -27.59 4.56
CA PRO A 28 -0.44 -28.04 4.59
C PRO A 28 0.22 -27.93 3.20
N GLY A 29 1.39 -27.31 3.16
CA GLY A 29 2.14 -27.03 1.93
C GLY A 29 1.81 -25.68 1.27
N HIS A 30 0.70 -25.02 1.65
CA HIS A 30 0.39 -23.67 1.18
C HIS A 30 1.27 -22.63 1.88
N ARG A 31 1.36 -21.44 1.29
CA ARG A 31 2.05 -20.28 1.87
C ARG A 31 1.16 -19.04 1.75
N ILE A 32 1.27 -18.17 2.73
CA ILE A 32 0.75 -16.81 2.65
C ILE A 32 1.80 -15.96 1.96
N ARG A 33 1.38 -15.15 0.98
CA ARG A 33 2.23 -14.21 0.26
C ARG A 33 1.55 -12.85 0.25
N VAL A 34 2.35 -11.81 0.44
CA VAL A 34 1.92 -10.41 0.29
C VAL A 34 2.71 -9.82 -0.86
N GLU A 35 2.00 -9.11 -1.74
CA GLU A 35 2.61 -8.34 -2.83
C GLU A 35 2.38 -6.86 -2.56
N ILE A 36 3.46 -6.09 -2.53
CA ILE A 36 3.44 -4.65 -2.29
C ILE A 36 3.89 -3.96 -3.58
N SER A 37 3.08 -3.02 -4.05
CA SER A 37 3.32 -2.24 -5.27
C SER A 37 2.67 -0.86 -5.11
N SER A 38 3.11 0.10 -5.91
CA SER A 38 2.52 1.45 -5.99
C SER A 38 1.45 1.59 -7.08
N SER A 39 0.99 0.50 -7.67
CA SER A 39 -0.08 0.53 -8.67
C SER A 39 -0.86 -0.79 -8.77
N ASN A 40 -2.10 -0.69 -9.23
CA ASN A 40 -2.95 -1.81 -9.62
C ASN A 40 -3.90 -1.37 -10.75
N PHE A 41 -3.32 -1.06 -11.91
CA PHE A 41 -4.08 -0.66 -13.09
C PHE A 41 -4.54 -1.91 -13.87
N PRO A 42 -5.77 -1.93 -14.43
CA PRO A 42 -6.75 -0.86 -14.50
C PRO A 42 -7.77 -0.83 -13.35
N ARG A 43 -7.55 -1.60 -12.27
CA ARG A 43 -8.48 -1.61 -11.13
C ARG A 43 -8.56 -0.24 -10.45
N PHE A 44 -7.43 0.45 -10.33
CA PHE A 44 -7.34 1.84 -9.88
C PHE A 44 -6.54 2.66 -10.89
N ASP A 45 -6.88 3.95 -11.02
CA ASP A 45 -6.10 4.88 -11.81
C ASP A 45 -4.69 5.04 -11.24
N ARG A 46 -3.73 5.25 -12.14
CA ARG A 46 -2.32 5.40 -11.78
C ARG A 46 -2.11 6.73 -11.07
N ASN A 47 -1.33 6.74 -9.98
CA ASN A 47 -0.86 8.00 -9.37
C ASN A 47 0.22 8.65 -10.28
N PRO A 48 0.06 9.92 -10.70
CA PRO A 48 1.07 10.63 -11.50
C PRO A 48 2.37 10.94 -10.74
N ASN A 49 2.35 10.87 -9.40
CA ASN A 49 3.47 11.17 -8.50
C ASN A 49 3.97 12.63 -8.56
N THR A 50 3.13 13.57 -9.00
CA THR A 50 3.49 15.00 -9.13
C THR A 50 3.01 15.85 -7.95
N GLY A 51 2.00 15.39 -7.21
CA GLY A 51 1.33 16.18 -6.17
C GLY A 51 0.40 17.28 -6.71
N HIS A 52 0.26 17.40 -8.03
CA HIS A 52 -0.73 18.29 -8.64
C HIS A 52 -2.15 17.74 -8.47
N GLU A 53 -3.14 18.56 -8.77
CA GLU A 53 -4.53 18.12 -8.76
C GLU A 53 -4.74 16.96 -9.74
N PHE A 54 -5.31 15.86 -9.24
CA PHE A 54 -5.38 14.61 -9.98
C PHE A 54 -6.23 14.77 -11.23
N GLY A 55 -5.70 14.36 -12.40
CA GLY A 55 -6.41 14.41 -13.68
C GLY A 55 -6.45 15.78 -14.35
N MET A 56 -5.80 16.80 -13.78
CA MET A 56 -5.81 18.18 -14.32
C MET A 56 -4.63 18.47 -15.25
N ASP A 57 -3.63 17.59 -15.31
CA ASP A 57 -2.53 17.68 -16.25
C ASP A 57 -2.05 16.30 -16.73
N ALA A 58 -1.11 16.31 -17.69
CA ALA A 58 -0.54 15.11 -18.30
C ALA A 58 0.87 14.75 -17.77
N GLN A 59 1.37 15.46 -16.77
CA GLN A 59 2.71 15.26 -16.23
C GLN A 59 2.72 14.02 -15.33
N ILE A 60 3.74 13.17 -15.51
CA ILE A 60 3.97 11.98 -14.70
C ILE A 60 5.43 11.95 -14.29
N GLN A 61 5.70 11.57 -13.05
CA GLN A 61 7.05 11.38 -12.53
C GLN A 61 7.24 9.93 -12.08
N THR A 62 8.44 9.38 -12.34
CA THR A 62 8.82 8.10 -11.75
C THR A 62 9.15 8.34 -10.29
N ALA A 63 8.62 7.51 -9.40
CA ALA A 63 8.89 7.57 -7.98
C ALA A 63 9.57 6.28 -7.51
N GLU A 64 10.67 6.43 -6.77
CA GLU A 64 11.31 5.33 -6.07
C GLU A 64 10.60 5.13 -4.72
N GLN A 65 10.14 3.90 -4.48
CA GLN A 65 9.34 3.54 -3.32
C GLN A 65 10.16 2.63 -2.42
N THR A 66 10.25 2.98 -1.14
CA THR A 66 10.98 2.19 -0.14
C THR A 66 10.02 1.67 0.91
N ILE A 67 9.99 0.35 1.09
CA ILE A 67 9.20 -0.28 2.15
C ILE A 67 10.13 -0.56 3.33
N HIS A 68 9.92 0.17 4.42
CA HIS A 68 10.67 -0.04 5.66
C HIS A 68 10.05 -1.20 6.44
N HIS A 69 10.86 -2.21 6.78
CA HIS A 69 10.45 -3.34 7.62
C HIS A 69 11.59 -3.68 8.58
N SER A 70 11.51 -3.13 9.79
CA SER A 70 12.48 -3.33 10.86
C SER A 70 11.79 -3.28 12.22
N GLU A 71 12.53 -3.43 13.32
CA GLU A 71 11.98 -3.25 14.67
C GLU A 71 11.46 -1.83 14.92
N GLU A 72 12.17 -0.81 14.41
CA GLU A 72 11.76 0.60 14.49
C GLU A 72 10.57 0.92 13.56
N HIS A 73 10.49 0.23 12.41
CA HIS A 73 9.44 0.41 11.41
C HIS A 73 8.74 -0.94 11.12
N PRO A 74 7.88 -1.44 12.03
CA PRO A 74 7.37 -2.80 12.00
C PRO A 74 6.18 -2.97 11.04
N SER A 75 6.38 -2.71 9.74
CA SER A 75 5.38 -2.96 8.69
C SER A 75 4.88 -4.40 8.74
N HIS A 76 3.57 -4.63 8.74
CA HIS A 76 3.00 -5.96 8.93
C HIS A 76 1.65 -6.16 8.23
N LEU A 77 1.24 -7.42 8.09
CA LEU A 77 -0.11 -7.81 7.67
C LEU A 77 -0.90 -8.28 8.89
N LEU A 78 -2.04 -7.65 9.17
CA LEU A 78 -2.99 -8.11 10.19
C LEU A 78 -3.92 -9.17 9.61
N LEU A 79 -3.83 -10.40 10.11
CA LEU A 79 -4.68 -11.51 9.71
C LEU A 79 -5.65 -11.90 10.85
N PRO A 80 -6.97 -12.00 10.57
CA PRO A 80 -7.93 -12.48 11.55
C PRO A 80 -7.87 -14.02 11.66
N ILE A 81 -6.91 -14.53 12.43
CA ILE A 81 -6.74 -15.97 12.64
C ILE A 81 -7.89 -16.50 13.49
N ILE A 82 -8.62 -17.49 12.95
CA ILE A 82 -9.66 -18.21 13.68
C ILE A 82 -8.99 -19.38 14.42
N PRO A 83 -9.07 -19.44 15.76
CA PRO A 83 -8.52 -20.54 16.53
C PRO A 83 -9.32 -21.82 16.30
N ASN A 84 -8.67 -22.96 16.56
CA ASN A 84 -9.33 -24.26 16.60
C ASN A 84 -10.12 -24.45 17.90
#